data_AF-A0A352W2P2-F1
#
_entry.id   AF-A0A352W2P2-F1
#
_cell.length_a   1.000
_cell.length_b   1.000
_cell.length_c   1.000
_cell.angle_alpha   90.00
_cell.angle_beta   90.00
_cell.angle_gamma   90.00
#
_symmetry.space_group_name_H-M   'P 1'
#
loop_
_entity.id
_entity.type
_entity.pdbx_description
1 polymer ?
#
loop_
_entity_poly.entity_id
_entity_poly.type
_entity_poly.pdbx_seq_one_letter_code
_entity_poly.pdbx_strand_id
1 'polypeptide(L)'
;MTAEINKTSGRKRTVFHCGELYKNAEEGNYNIQLAWNEEITAEKWNSLKRTIPRTSRIAYRFNEYKIIILVDLRPAGDDYIKRFYKNSDLVTTLVNRKKGSNIRISPDFNRLTDVVTVEDPSRLLAVYQESCARLVIVGDALSEIYQKALAEVKRYDRYARFMLAVNIDQAKIDYFLSQIKLNYHRNNW
;
A
#
# COMPACT_ATOMS: atom_id res chain seq x y z
N MET A 1 17.64 -26.26 -8.39
CA MET A 1 19.08 -26.38 -8.59
C MET A 1 19.76 -25.33 -7.72
N THR A 2 20.13 -25.68 -6.49
CA THR A 2 20.78 -24.78 -5.52
C THR A 2 22.26 -25.15 -5.43
N ALA A 3 23.12 -24.39 -6.09
CA ALA A 3 24.57 -24.61 -6.09
C ALA A 3 25.26 -23.73 -5.03
N GLU A 4 25.98 -24.43 -4.15
CA GLU A 4 27.15 -24.05 -3.35
C GLU A 4 27.39 -22.56 -3.02
N ILE A 5 26.89 -22.11 -1.87
CA ILE A 5 27.71 -21.26 -0.99
C ILE A 5 27.55 -21.68 0.47
N ASN A 6 28.58 -22.34 1.02
CA ASN A 6 28.98 -22.45 2.45
C ASN A 6 29.53 -23.85 2.78
N LYS A 7 30.81 -24.12 2.47
CA LYS A 7 31.49 -25.34 2.94
C LYS A 7 31.89 -25.30 4.42
N THR A 8 31.68 -24.19 5.15
CA THR A 8 32.29 -24.00 6.48
C THR A 8 31.32 -24.07 7.67
N SER A 9 30.00 -23.99 7.50
CA SER A 9 29.06 -23.89 8.64
C SER A 9 28.13 -25.10 8.87
N GLY A 10 28.16 -26.11 7.98
CA GLY A 10 27.40 -27.37 8.12
C GLY A 10 25.87 -27.22 8.17
N ARG A 11 25.32 -26.00 8.10
CA ARG A 11 23.88 -25.73 8.19
C ARG A 11 23.40 -25.10 6.88
N LYS A 12 22.65 -25.88 6.09
CA LYS A 12 21.89 -25.40 4.92
C LYS A 12 20.85 -24.39 5.41
N ARG A 13 21.15 -23.10 5.30
CA ARG A 13 20.17 -22.03 5.49
C ARG A 13 20.12 -21.23 4.20
N THR A 14 19.29 -21.68 3.27
CA THR A 14 18.76 -20.80 2.23
C THR A 14 17.81 -19.84 2.94
N VAL A 15 18.13 -18.55 2.93
CA VAL A 15 17.26 -17.52 3.50
C VAL A 15 16.54 -16.85 2.34
N PHE A 16 15.24 -17.10 2.25
CA PHE A 16 14.35 -16.37 1.35
C PHE A 16 13.91 -15.09 2.05
N HIS A 17 13.92 -13.98 1.31
CA HIS A 17 13.46 -12.70 1.83
C HIS A 17 11.95 -12.55 1.61
N CYS A 18 11.18 -12.54 2.71
CA CYS A 18 9.77 -12.14 2.70
C CYS A 18 9.68 -10.61 2.89
N GLY A 19 10.05 -9.86 1.87
CA GLY A 19 10.03 -8.41 1.86
C GLY A 19 10.53 -7.84 0.53
N GLU A 20 10.25 -6.57 0.27
CA GLU A 20 11.10 -5.78 -0.63
C GLU A 20 11.97 -4.87 0.23
N LEU A 21 13.29 -4.96 0.11
CA LEU A 21 14.20 -3.96 0.68
C LEU A 21 14.52 -2.95 -0.39
N TYR A 22 14.27 -1.68 -0.10
CA TYR A 22 14.52 -0.61 -1.05
C TYR A 22 15.17 0.59 -0.40
N LYS A 23 15.89 1.34 -1.24
CA LYS A 23 16.40 2.66 -0.92
C LYS A 23 15.49 3.70 -1.55
N ASN A 24 15.08 4.68 -0.77
CA ASN A 24 14.43 5.88 -1.31
C ASN A 24 15.44 6.59 -2.22
N ALA A 25 15.15 6.66 -3.51
CA ALA A 25 15.83 7.60 -4.39
C ALA A 25 15.27 9.01 -4.17
N GLU A 26 15.98 10.00 -4.67
CA GLU A 26 15.41 11.33 -4.84
C GLU A 26 14.19 11.22 -5.79
N GLU A 27 13.15 12.02 -5.54
CA GLU A 27 11.90 12.07 -6.34
C GLU A 27 10.85 10.95 -6.15
N GLY A 28 10.98 10.10 -5.13
CA GLY A 28 9.92 9.11 -4.83
C GLY A 28 10.00 7.83 -5.66
N ASN A 29 11.07 7.68 -6.43
CA ASN A 29 11.49 6.41 -7.03
C ASN A 29 12.15 5.51 -5.98
N TYR A 30 12.00 4.20 -6.15
CA TYR A 30 12.64 3.21 -5.30
C TYR A 30 13.70 2.45 -6.08
N ASN A 31 14.86 2.31 -5.45
CA ASN A 31 15.85 1.36 -5.91
C ASN A 31 15.73 0.08 -5.06
N ILE A 32 15.07 -0.93 -5.61
CA ILE A 32 14.91 -2.25 -4.98
C ILE A 32 16.29 -2.89 -4.85
N GLN A 33 16.72 -3.11 -3.61
CA GLN A 33 17.99 -3.76 -3.27
C GLN A 33 17.82 -5.28 -3.16
N LEU A 34 16.68 -5.71 -2.61
CA LEU A 34 16.26 -7.11 -2.59
C LEU A 34 14.77 -7.18 -2.91
N ALA A 35 14.42 -7.94 -3.93
CA ALA A 35 13.05 -8.15 -4.35
C ALA A 35 12.35 -9.25 -3.52
N TRP A 36 11.03 -9.30 -3.63
CA TRP A 36 10.23 -10.33 -2.98
C TRP A 36 10.63 -11.74 -3.45
N ASN A 37 10.74 -12.70 -2.53
CA ASN A 37 11.16 -14.09 -2.78
C ASN A 37 12.55 -14.23 -3.44
N GLU A 38 13.34 -13.17 -3.46
CA GLU A 38 14.68 -13.24 -4.02
C GLU A 38 15.60 -14.09 -3.13
N GLU A 39 16.33 -15.02 -3.76
CA GLU A 39 17.28 -15.87 -3.06
C GLU A 39 18.51 -15.04 -2.63
N ILE A 40 18.79 -15.01 -1.32
CA ILE A 40 19.98 -14.35 -0.79
C ILE A 40 21.13 -15.34 -0.79
N THR A 41 21.93 -15.31 -1.85
CA THR A 41 23.22 -16.01 -1.92
C THR A 41 24.28 -15.21 -1.14
N ALA A 42 25.35 -15.85 -0.67
CA ALA A 42 26.41 -15.14 0.07
C ALA A 42 27.16 -14.12 -0.80
N GLU A 43 27.31 -14.38 -2.11
CA GLU A 43 27.85 -13.42 -3.06
C GLU A 43 26.99 -12.16 -3.13
N LYS A 44 25.67 -12.33 -3.28
CA LYS A 44 24.71 -11.23 -3.31
C LYS A 44 24.70 -10.46 -2.00
N TRP A 45 24.71 -11.16 -0.86
CA TRP A 45 24.81 -10.53 0.47
C TRP A 45 26.10 -9.74 0.66
N ASN A 46 27.24 -10.28 0.21
CA ASN A 46 28.53 -9.59 0.29
C ASN A 46 28.60 -8.39 -0.65
N SER A 47 28.00 -8.47 -1.83
CA SER A 47 27.83 -7.33 -2.74
C SER A 47 27.02 -6.23 -2.08
N LEU A 48 25.79 -6.53 -1.61
CA LEU A 48 24.90 -5.57 -0.94
C LEU A 48 25.56 -4.85 0.24
N LYS A 49 26.30 -5.57 1.08
CA LYS A 49 27.04 -4.97 2.22
C LYS A 49 28.11 -3.97 1.79
N ARG A 50 28.71 -4.12 0.60
CA ARG A 50 29.70 -3.18 0.05
C ARG A 50 29.02 -1.97 -0.57
N THR A 51 27.88 -2.17 -1.23
CA THR A 51 27.16 -1.11 -1.96
C THR A 51 26.29 -0.24 -1.05
N ILE A 52 25.86 -0.74 0.11
CA ILE A 52 25.01 0.00 1.04
C ILE A 52 25.86 0.63 2.14
N PRO A 53 26.05 1.97 2.15
CA PRO A 53 26.73 2.66 3.24
C PRO A 53 26.09 2.35 4.59
N ARG A 54 26.91 2.19 5.64
CA ARG A 54 26.43 1.91 7.02
C ARG A 54 25.46 2.97 7.56
N THR A 55 25.48 4.17 7.00
CA THR A 55 24.59 5.30 7.35
C THR A 55 23.28 5.30 6.57
N SER A 56 23.10 4.39 5.62
CA SER A 56 21.91 4.33 4.77
C SER A 56 20.70 3.87 5.57
N ARG A 57 19.60 4.62 5.46
CA ARG A 57 18.29 4.17 5.93
C ARG A 57 17.69 3.24 4.87
N ILE A 58 17.50 1.98 5.24
CA ILE A 58 16.85 0.98 4.39
C ILE A 58 15.39 0.88 4.85
N ALA A 59 14.46 0.95 3.91
CA ALA A 59 13.06 0.66 4.16
C ALA A 59 12.74 -0.76 3.71
N TYR A 60 11.74 -1.37 4.34
CA TYR A 60 11.24 -2.67 3.98
C TYR A 60 9.75 -2.55 3.63
N ARG A 61 9.28 -3.40 2.72
CA ARG A 61 7.88 -3.47 2.31
C ARG A 61 7.25 -4.79 2.69
N PHE A 62 6.05 -4.74 3.25
CA PHE A 62 5.23 -5.94 3.45
C PHE A 62 4.47 -6.30 2.17
N ASN A 63 3.91 -7.53 2.12
CA ASN A 63 3.07 -7.97 1.01
C ASN A 63 1.83 -7.09 0.83
N GLU A 64 1.18 -6.70 1.91
CA GLU A 64 0.03 -5.78 1.87
C GLU A 64 0.51 -4.34 2.09
N TYR A 65 0.47 -3.53 1.03
CA TYR A 65 0.99 -2.16 1.10
C TYR A 65 0.16 -1.11 0.35
N LYS A 66 -0.76 -1.49 -0.56
CA LYS A 66 -1.54 -0.50 -1.31
C LYS A 66 -2.76 0.01 -0.55
N ILE A 67 -3.23 1.19 -0.93
CA ILE A 67 -4.51 1.75 -0.51
C ILE A 67 -5.40 1.84 -1.75
N ILE A 68 -6.56 1.18 -1.71
CA ILE A 68 -7.60 1.37 -2.72
C ILE A 68 -8.51 2.51 -2.29
N ILE A 69 -8.79 3.45 -3.18
CA ILE A 69 -9.89 4.41 -3.05
C ILE A 69 -11.04 3.90 -3.90
N LEU A 70 -12.19 3.67 -3.27
CA LEU A 70 -13.40 3.16 -3.90
C LEU A 70 -14.46 4.27 -3.97
N VAL A 71 -14.75 4.75 -5.18
CA VAL A 71 -15.78 5.75 -5.47
C VAL A 71 -16.48 5.35 -6.77
N ASP A 72 -17.81 5.24 -6.78
CA ASP A 72 -18.57 4.89 -7.98
C ASP A 72 -18.60 6.10 -8.93
N LEU A 73 -17.79 6.05 -9.98
CA LEU A 73 -17.74 7.08 -11.03
C LEU A 73 -18.47 6.63 -12.29
N ARG A 74 -19.33 5.60 -12.22
CA ARG A 74 -20.20 5.29 -13.35
C ARG A 74 -21.17 6.47 -13.56
N PRO A 75 -21.56 6.77 -14.82
CA PRO A 75 -22.43 7.89 -15.17
C PRO A 75 -23.90 7.67 -14.79
N ALA A 76 -24.16 7.07 -13.63
CA ALA A 76 -25.50 6.78 -13.12
C ALA A 76 -25.85 7.71 -11.95
N GLY A 77 -26.96 8.46 -12.10
CA GLY A 77 -27.52 9.33 -11.07
C GLY A 77 -27.00 10.78 -11.07
N ASP A 78 -27.69 11.63 -10.31
CA ASP A 78 -27.57 13.10 -10.39
C ASP A 78 -26.30 13.68 -9.73
N ASP A 79 -25.42 12.84 -9.16
CA ASP A 79 -24.32 13.29 -8.29
C ASP A 79 -22.91 12.92 -8.75
N TYR A 80 -22.75 12.54 -10.03
CA TYR A 80 -21.45 12.18 -10.61
C TYR A 80 -20.37 13.23 -10.33
N ILE A 81 -20.70 14.52 -10.54
CA ILE A 81 -19.74 15.62 -10.35
C ILE A 81 -19.25 15.67 -8.90
N LYS A 82 -20.13 15.52 -7.91
CA LYS A 82 -19.69 15.50 -6.51
C LYS A 82 -18.84 14.27 -6.19
N ARG A 83 -19.19 13.10 -6.72
CA ARG A 83 -18.37 11.88 -6.54
C ARG A 83 -16.99 12.03 -7.17
N PHE A 84 -16.91 12.66 -8.36
CA PHE A 84 -15.65 12.98 -9.02
C PHE A 84 -14.76 13.88 -8.16
N TYR A 85 -15.31 14.99 -7.64
CA TYR A 85 -14.56 15.88 -6.74
C TYR A 85 -14.11 15.18 -5.47
N LYS A 86 -14.96 14.36 -4.84
CA LYS A 86 -14.57 13.55 -3.67
C LYS A 86 -13.42 12.60 -3.98
N ASN A 87 -13.48 11.90 -5.11
CA ASN A 87 -12.40 11.00 -5.54
C ASN A 87 -11.09 11.78 -5.76
N SER A 88 -11.17 12.90 -6.47
CA SER A 88 -10.02 13.77 -6.72
C SER A 88 -9.41 14.29 -5.41
N ASP A 89 -10.23 14.72 -4.45
CA ASP A 89 -9.77 15.17 -3.14
C ASP A 89 -9.10 14.05 -2.34
N LEU A 90 -9.66 12.82 -2.35
CA LEU A 90 -9.06 11.66 -1.68
C LEU A 90 -7.68 11.33 -2.26
N VAL A 91 -7.60 11.22 -3.59
CA VAL A 91 -6.35 10.93 -4.30
C VAL A 91 -5.34 12.02 -4.00
N THR A 92 -5.73 13.29 -4.17
CA THR A 92 -4.86 14.43 -3.92
C THR A 92 -4.37 14.47 -2.48
N THR A 93 -5.22 14.14 -1.51
CA THR A 93 -4.87 14.12 -0.09
C THR A 93 -3.85 13.02 0.25
N LEU A 94 -3.99 11.84 -0.36
CA LEU A 94 -3.04 10.73 -0.18
C LEU A 94 -1.72 10.96 -0.89
N VAL A 95 -1.77 11.50 -2.10
CA VAL A 95 -0.63 11.69 -2.99
C VAL A 95 0.21 12.90 -2.57
N ASN A 96 -0.43 14.04 -2.30
CA ASN A 96 0.30 15.28 -2.04
C ASN A 96 0.92 15.34 -0.64
N ARG A 97 2.09 15.97 -0.57
CA ARG A 97 2.66 16.45 0.68
C ARG A 97 2.20 17.88 0.91
N LYS A 98 1.31 18.09 1.88
CA LYS A 98 1.14 19.43 2.46
C LYS A 98 2.49 19.84 3.06
N LYS A 99 3.07 20.96 2.60
CA LYS A 99 4.30 21.52 3.18
C LYS A 99 4.06 21.70 4.69
N GLY A 100 4.87 21.05 5.52
CA GLY A 100 4.74 21.05 6.99
C GLY A 100 3.99 19.86 7.60
N SER A 101 3.31 19.01 6.82
CA SER A 101 2.70 17.78 7.34
C SER A 101 3.76 16.68 7.47
N ASN A 102 4.14 16.36 8.71
CA ASN A 102 5.07 15.27 9.04
C ASN A 102 4.41 13.89 9.09
N ILE A 103 3.15 13.77 8.69
CA ILE A 103 2.39 12.53 8.83
C ILE A 103 2.76 11.56 7.71
N ARG A 104 3.68 10.65 8.02
CA ARG A 104 3.96 9.47 7.21
C ARG A 104 2.99 8.35 7.59
N ILE A 105 2.17 7.89 6.64
CA ILE A 105 1.23 6.76 6.82
C ILE A 105 2.02 5.52 7.23
N SER A 106 3.02 5.15 6.45
CA SER A 106 3.89 4.03 6.78
C SER A 106 5.26 4.14 6.12
N PRO A 107 6.31 3.49 6.67
CA PRO A 107 7.57 3.34 5.98
C PRO A 107 7.48 2.68 4.61
N ASP A 108 6.60 1.69 4.46
CA ASP A 108 6.42 0.83 3.27
C ASP A 108 5.46 1.39 2.20
N PHE A 109 4.72 2.45 2.52
CA PHE A 109 3.70 3.05 1.66
C PHE A 109 4.27 4.17 0.78
N ASN A 110 4.17 4.01 -0.53
CA ASN A 110 4.43 5.05 -1.52
C ASN A 110 3.17 5.76 -1.95
N ARG A 111 3.14 7.06 -1.68
CA ARG A 111 2.02 7.91 -2.08
C ARG A 111 1.81 7.97 -3.60
N LEU A 112 2.87 7.83 -4.40
CA LEU A 112 2.79 7.99 -5.86
C LEU A 112 2.35 6.70 -6.57
N THR A 113 2.72 5.53 -6.05
CA THR A 113 2.50 4.24 -6.73
C THR A 113 1.49 3.34 -6.04
N ASP A 114 1.17 3.60 -4.77
CA ASP A 114 0.42 2.64 -3.94
C ASP A 114 -1.02 3.08 -3.68
N VAL A 115 -1.41 4.21 -4.28
CA VAL A 115 -2.80 4.65 -4.31
C VAL A 115 -3.43 4.13 -5.59
N VAL A 116 -4.46 3.30 -5.46
CA VAL A 116 -5.20 2.72 -6.58
C VAL A 116 -6.65 3.18 -6.50
N THR A 117 -7.22 3.67 -7.60
CA THR A 117 -8.63 4.07 -7.66
C THR A 117 -9.47 2.96 -8.29
N VAL A 118 -10.62 2.67 -7.69
CA VAL A 118 -11.64 1.76 -8.23
C VAL A 118 -12.91 2.56 -8.43
N GLU A 119 -13.28 2.69 -9.70
CA GLU A 119 -14.37 3.56 -10.16
C GLU A 119 -15.71 2.81 -10.33
N ASP A 120 -15.65 1.47 -10.38
CA ASP A 120 -16.82 0.59 -10.45
C ASP A 120 -16.76 -0.40 -9.28
N PRO A 121 -17.70 -0.36 -8.33
CA PRO A 121 -17.73 -1.29 -7.21
C PRO A 121 -17.68 -2.77 -7.60
N SER A 122 -18.23 -3.13 -8.78
CA SER A 122 -18.20 -4.51 -9.28
C SER A 122 -16.77 -5.02 -9.57
N ARG A 123 -15.80 -4.12 -9.75
CA ARG A 123 -14.39 -4.47 -10.02
C ARG A 123 -13.54 -4.54 -8.76
N LEU A 124 -14.09 -4.17 -7.60
CA LEU A 124 -13.33 -4.04 -6.36
C LEU A 124 -12.60 -5.33 -5.98
N LEU A 125 -13.27 -6.49 -6.05
CA LEU A 125 -12.68 -7.77 -5.67
C LEU A 125 -11.47 -8.12 -6.55
N ALA A 126 -11.61 -8.00 -7.87
CA ALA A 126 -10.53 -8.29 -8.82
C ALA A 126 -9.31 -7.39 -8.55
N VAL A 127 -9.55 -6.08 -8.38
CA VAL A 127 -8.47 -5.13 -8.06
C VAL A 127 -7.85 -5.43 -6.69
N TYR A 128 -8.65 -5.81 -5.68
CA TYR A 128 -8.13 -6.18 -4.36
C TYR A 128 -7.17 -7.36 -4.44
N GLN A 129 -7.52 -8.40 -5.21
CA GLN A 129 -6.71 -9.60 -5.41
C GLN A 129 -5.37 -9.31 -6.10
N GLU A 130 -5.35 -8.39 -7.07
CA GLU A 130 -4.16 -8.07 -7.86
C GLU A 130 -3.26 -6.99 -7.22
N SER A 131 -3.83 -6.09 -6.44
CA SER A 131 -3.13 -4.89 -5.96
C SER A 131 -2.35 -5.09 -4.67
N CYS A 132 -2.57 -6.20 -3.95
CA CYS A 132 -2.06 -6.41 -2.59
C CYS A 132 -2.41 -5.23 -1.66
N ALA A 133 -3.67 -4.79 -1.74
CA ALA A 133 -4.16 -3.68 -0.95
C ALA A 133 -4.23 -4.04 0.54
N ARG A 134 -3.70 -3.15 1.36
CA ARG A 134 -3.76 -3.24 2.83
C ARG A 134 -5.04 -2.61 3.40
N LEU A 135 -5.56 -1.59 2.72
CA LEU A 135 -6.70 -0.79 3.15
C LEU A 135 -7.56 -0.40 1.94
N VAL A 136 -8.88 -0.51 2.06
CA VAL A 136 -9.83 0.09 1.13
C VAL A 136 -10.52 1.27 1.81
N ILE A 137 -10.46 2.43 1.17
CA ILE A 137 -11.13 3.65 1.59
C ILE A 137 -12.36 3.85 0.70
N VAL A 138 -13.55 3.90 1.31
CA VAL A 138 -14.81 4.16 0.62
C VAL A 138 -15.06 5.67 0.67
N GLY A 139 -15.04 6.33 -0.49
CA GLY A 139 -15.13 7.79 -0.59
C GLY A 139 -16.54 8.35 -0.70
N ASP A 140 -17.57 7.52 -0.56
CA ASP A 140 -18.96 7.93 -0.64
C ASP A 140 -19.83 7.25 0.43
N ALA A 141 -21.10 7.62 0.52
CA ALA A 141 -22.05 6.96 1.40
C ALA A 141 -22.18 5.46 1.06
N LEU A 142 -22.35 4.61 2.08
CA LEU A 142 -22.49 3.16 1.95
C LEU A 142 -23.85 2.76 1.33
N SER A 143 -23.98 2.92 0.02
CA SER A 143 -25.11 2.38 -0.75
C SER A 143 -25.08 0.85 -0.78
N GLU A 144 -26.20 0.23 -1.16
CA GLU A 144 -26.31 -1.23 -1.27
C GLU A 144 -25.24 -1.83 -2.21
N ILE A 145 -24.87 -1.10 -3.27
CA ILE A 145 -23.85 -1.52 -4.23
C ILE A 145 -22.47 -1.63 -3.55
N TYR A 146 -22.09 -0.62 -2.75
CA TYR A 146 -20.85 -0.68 -1.98
C TYR A 146 -20.87 -1.80 -0.96
N GLN A 147 -21.99 -2.00 -0.26
CA GLN A 147 -22.11 -3.06 0.75
C GLN A 147 -21.92 -4.45 0.12
N LYS A 148 -22.51 -4.70 -1.06
CA LYS A 148 -22.31 -5.95 -1.82
C LYS A 148 -20.85 -6.15 -2.20
N ALA A 149 -20.21 -5.14 -2.80
CA ALA A 149 -18.81 -5.21 -3.20
C ALA A 149 -17.85 -5.45 -2.01
N LEU A 150 -18.06 -4.74 -0.90
CA LEU A 150 -17.25 -4.92 0.32
C LEU A 150 -17.48 -6.28 0.97
N ALA A 151 -18.70 -6.82 0.92
CA ALA A 151 -19.02 -8.15 1.41
C ALA A 151 -18.30 -9.24 0.60
N GLU A 152 -18.16 -9.08 -0.72
CA GLU A 152 -17.38 -9.99 -1.57
C GLU A 152 -15.90 -9.99 -1.18
N VAL A 153 -15.31 -8.80 -1.00
CA VAL A 153 -13.93 -8.69 -0.48
C VAL A 153 -13.81 -9.35 0.89
N LYS A 154 -14.78 -9.15 1.78
CA LYS A 154 -14.76 -9.75 3.14
C LYS A 154 -14.92 -11.27 3.14
N ARG A 155 -15.63 -11.83 2.16
CA ARG A 155 -15.75 -13.28 1.95
C ARG A 155 -14.43 -13.87 1.44
N TYR A 156 -13.74 -13.16 0.56
CA TYR A 156 -12.41 -13.56 0.08
C TYR A 156 -11.34 -13.41 1.17
N ASP A 157 -11.31 -12.28 1.87
CA ASP A 157 -10.38 -11.96 2.93
C ASP A 157 -11.12 -11.48 4.19
N ARG A 158 -11.23 -12.37 5.18
CA ARG A 158 -11.88 -12.09 6.47
C ARG A 158 -11.21 -10.94 7.23
N TYR A 159 -9.95 -10.63 6.97
CA TYR A 159 -9.18 -9.61 7.68
C TYR A 159 -9.08 -8.28 6.93
N ALA A 160 -9.68 -8.20 5.73
CA ALA A 160 -9.74 -6.99 4.91
C ALA A 160 -10.16 -5.76 5.74
N ARG A 161 -9.44 -4.66 5.51
CA ARG A 161 -9.58 -3.40 6.25
C ARG A 161 -10.35 -2.39 5.40
N PHE A 162 -11.39 -1.82 5.99
CA PHE A 162 -12.23 -0.82 5.34
C PHE A 162 -12.27 0.45 6.18
N MET A 163 -12.19 1.60 5.51
CA MET A 163 -12.37 2.91 6.13
C MET A 163 -13.37 3.71 5.31
N LEU A 164 -14.33 4.34 5.98
CA LEU A 164 -15.30 5.22 5.33
C LEU A 164 -14.80 6.68 5.41
N ALA A 165 -14.77 7.36 4.28
CA ALA A 165 -14.29 8.74 4.14
C ALA A 165 -15.31 9.59 3.35
N VAL A 166 -16.52 9.76 3.91
CA VAL A 166 -17.63 10.44 3.22
C VAL A 166 -17.37 11.94 3.00
N ASN A 167 -16.70 12.58 3.97
CA ASN A 167 -16.38 14.01 3.95
C ASN A 167 -14.93 14.24 4.37
N ILE A 168 -14.14 14.88 3.51
CA ILE A 168 -12.79 15.33 3.87
C ILE A 168 -12.85 16.82 4.17
N ASP A 169 -12.56 17.17 5.42
CA ASP A 169 -12.34 18.55 5.81
C ASP A 169 -10.88 18.93 5.51
N GLN A 170 -10.69 19.82 4.53
CA GLN A 170 -9.36 20.31 4.13
C GLN A 170 -8.64 21.06 5.29
N ALA A 171 -9.38 21.60 6.26
CA ALA A 171 -8.79 22.19 7.46
C ALA A 171 -8.21 21.12 8.41
N LYS A 172 -8.70 19.87 8.33
CA LYS A 172 -8.35 18.75 9.22
C LYS A 172 -7.68 17.57 8.47
N ILE A 173 -7.00 17.84 7.36
CA ILE A 173 -6.28 16.82 6.57
C ILE A 173 -5.32 16.00 7.44
N ASP A 174 -4.59 16.63 8.36
CA ASP A 174 -3.63 15.92 9.21
C ASP A 174 -4.32 14.92 10.14
N TYR A 175 -5.50 15.26 10.65
CA TYR A 175 -6.34 14.33 11.39
C TYR A 175 -6.79 13.17 10.49
N PHE A 176 -7.26 13.45 9.28
CA PHE A 176 -7.65 12.43 8.32
C PHE A 176 -6.51 11.47 7.96
N LEU A 177 -5.32 11.99 7.65
CA LEU A 177 -4.12 11.18 7.39
C LEU A 177 -3.70 10.35 8.62
N SER A 178 -3.92 10.88 9.83
CA SER A 178 -3.69 10.13 11.07
C SER A 178 -4.68 8.96 11.22
N GLN A 179 -5.95 9.14 10.84
CA GLN A 179 -6.93 8.06 10.82
C GLN A 179 -6.58 6.99 9.78
N ILE A 180 -6.11 7.39 8.60
CA ILE A 180 -5.61 6.45 7.59
C ILE A 180 -4.43 5.66 8.14
N LYS A 181 -3.46 6.34 8.77
CA LYS A 181 -2.33 5.68 9.42
C LYS A 181 -2.77 4.64 10.45
N LEU A 182 -3.71 4.99 11.33
CA LEU A 182 -4.23 4.06 12.35
C LEU A 182 -4.89 2.83 11.72
N ASN A 183 -5.74 3.02 10.71
CA ASN A 183 -6.45 1.92 10.04
C ASN A 183 -5.50 1.06 9.19
N TYR A 184 -4.53 1.68 8.51
CA TYR A 184 -3.51 0.99 7.73
C TYR A 184 -2.68 0.05 8.62
N HIS A 185 -2.31 0.48 9.83
CA HIS A 185 -1.50 -0.33 10.76
C HIS A 185 -2.30 -1.26 11.68
N ARG A 186 -3.63 -1.23 11.62
CA ARG A 186 -4.45 -2.06 12.50
C ARG A 186 -4.22 -3.55 12.23
N ASN A 187 -3.82 -4.30 13.25
CA ASN A 187 -3.79 -5.75 13.19
C ASN A 187 -5.18 -6.30 13.49
N ASN A 188 -5.77 -6.99 12.52
CA ASN A 188 -7.08 -7.64 12.64
C ASN A 188 -6.95 -9.16 12.86
N TRP A 189 -5.72 -9.65 13.06
CA TRP A 189 -5.40 -11.06 13.32
C TRP A 189 -5.67 -11.43 14.77
#